data_AF-A0A928CKB0-F1
#
_entry.id   AF-A0A928CKB0-F1
#
_cell.length_a   1.000
_cell.length_b   1.000
_cell.length_c   1.000
_cell.angle_alpha   90.00
_cell.angle_beta   90.00
_cell.angle_gamma   90.00
#
_symmetry.space_group_name_H-M   'P 1'
#
loop_
_entity.id
_entity.type
_entity.pdbx_description
1 polymer ?
#
loop_
_entity_poly.entity_id
_entity_poly.type
_entity_poly.pdbx_seq_one_letter_code
_entity_poly.pdbx_strand_id
1 'polypeptide(L)'
;MNNAYELFTAVPKQHNCAQAVADGFGDHALSAAMKVCGGGNAPYGRCGALHAALLLTDQACHEELIREFTTAAKSEKCKEIKGSAEPFPCAECVRLAAELVEKFRS
;
A
#
# COMPACT_ATOMS: atom_id res chain seq x y z
N MET A 1 -11.76 7.51 9.23
CA MET A 1 -11.71 6.05 9.46
C MET A 1 -11.19 5.43 8.20
N ASN A 2 -10.02 4.81 8.27
CA ASN A 2 -9.47 3.96 7.23
C ASN A 2 -10.26 2.64 7.16
N ASN A 3 -10.58 2.16 5.95
CA ASN A 3 -11.17 0.83 5.71
C ASN A 3 -10.45 0.05 4.59
N ALA A 4 -9.16 0.35 4.37
CA ALA A 4 -8.38 -0.20 3.27
C ALA A 4 -8.28 -1.74 3.33
N TYR A 5 -8.16 -2.31 4.54
CA TYR A 5 -8.07 -3.76 4.70
C TYR A 5 -9.38 -4.45 4.30
N GLU A 6 -10.52 -3.90 4.72
CA GLU A 6 -11.85 -4.39 4.37
C GLU A 6 -12.08 -4.29 2.86
N LEU A 7 -11.74 -3.15 2.24
CA LEU A 7 -11.83 -2.99 0.78
C LEU A 7 -10.97 -4.01 0.03
N PHE A 8 -9.76 -4.29 0.52
CA PHE A 8 -8.89 -5.27 -0.10
C PHE A 8 -9.44 -6.69 0.06
N THR A 9 -9.96 -7.07 1.22
CA THR A 9 -10.40 -8.44 1.51
C THR A 9 -11.84 -8.73 1.05
N ALA A 10 -12.59 -7.71 0.63
CA ALA A 10 -13.95 -7.85 0.13
C ALA A 10 -14.09 -8.86 -1.02
N VAL A 11 -15.22 -9.57 -1.01
CA VAL A 11 -15.64 -10.51 -2.04
C VAL A 11 -16.97 -10.01 -2.63
N PRO A 12 -17.11 -9.87 -3.96
CA PRO A 12 -16.10 -10.12 -4.98
C PRO A 12 -14.92 -9.13 -4.92
N LYS A 13 -13.74 -9.57 -5.40
CA LYS A 13 -12.52 -8.77 -5.41
C LYS A 13 -12.68 -7.58 -6.35
N GLN A 14 -12.72 -6.37 -5.80
CA GLN A 14 -12.89 -5.12 -6.56
C GLN A 14 -11.65 -4.23 -6.58
N HIS A 15 -10.73 -4.42 -5.62
CA HIS A 15 -9.58 -3.54 -5.42
C HIS A 15 -8.26 -4.31 -5.47
N ASN A 16 -7.28 -3.73 -6.15
CA ASN A 16 -5.88 -4.10 -5.93
C ASN A 16 -5.34 -3.45 -4.65
N CYS A 17 -4.11 -3.78 -4.24
CA CYS A 17 -3.52 -3.27 -3.00
C CYS A 17 -3.34 -1.74 -2.96
N ALA A 18 -3.06 -1.08 -4.09
CA ALA A 18 -2.94 0.37 -4.17
C ALA A 18 -4.31 1.06 -4.10
N GLN A 19 -5.29 0.55 -4.85
CA GLN A 19 -6.66 1.07 -4.86
C GLN A 19 -7.31 0.99 -3.47
N ALA A 20 -7.14 -0.15 -2.78
CA ALA A 20 -7.71 -0.35 -1.45
C ALA A 20 -7.18 0.69 -0.44
N VAL A 21 -5.89 1.02 -0.48
CA VAL A 21 -5.31 2.07 0.36
C VAL A 21 -5.88 3.44 -0.03
N ALA A 22 -5.88 3.80 -1.32
CA ALA A 22 -6.40 5.09 -1.77
C ALA A 22 -7.88 5.32 -1.41
N ASP A 23 -8.75 4.37 -1.75
CA ASP A 23 -10.18 4.43 -1.40
C ASP A 23 -10.41 4.35 0.12
N GLY A 24 -9.54 3.63 0.84
CA GLY A 24 -9.56 3.54 2.29
C GLY A 24 -9.47 4.90 3.00
N PHE A 25 -8.83 5.86 2.33
CA PHE A 25 -8.68 7.24 2.79
C PHE A 25 -9.60 8.23 2.09
N GLY A 26 -10.58 7.72 1.30
CA GLY A 26 -11.56 8.53 0.58
C GLY A 26 -11.03 9.19 -0.70
N ASP A 27 -9.83 8.84 -1.17
CA ASP A 27 -9.27 9.40 -2.40
C ASP A 27 -9.58 8.53 -3.63
N HIS A 28 -10.81 8.68 -4.12
CA HIS A 28 -11.31 7.94 -5.28
C HIS A 28 -10.61 8.30 -6.60
N ALA A 29 -10.11 9.54 -6.71
CA ALA A 29 -9.36 9.98 -7.89
C ALA A 29 -8.00 9.28 -7.95
N LEU A 30 -7.30 9.22 -6.81
CA LEU A 30 -6.08 8.44 -6.67
C LEU A 30 -6.35 6.95 -6.92
N SER A 31 -7.41 6.38 -6.32
CA SER A 31 -7.79 4.97 -6.55
C SER A 31 -7.98 4.65 -8.04
N ALA A 32 -8.65 5.53 -8.79
CA ALA A 32 -8.83 5.34 -10.23
C ALA A 32 -7.49 5.27 -10.99
N ALA A 33 -6.52 6.13 -10.63
CA ALA A 33 -5.17 6.11 -11.20
C ALA A 33 -4.38 4.85 -10.82
N MET A 34 -4.66 4.27 -9.65
CA MET A 34 -3.95 3.10 -9.11
C MET A 34 -4.38 1.74 -9.70
N LYS A 35 -5.37 1.70 -10.61
CA LYS A 35 -5.82 0.46 -11.28
C LYS A 35 -4.68 -0.35 -11.90
N VAL A 36 -3.68 0.33 -12.45
CA VAL A 36 -2.54 -0.30 -13.12
C VAL A 36 -1.45 -0.80 -12.16
N CYS A 37 -1.48 -0.41 -10.88
CA CYS A 37 -0.40 -0.66 -9.92
C CYS A 37 -0.49 -2.04 -9.21
N GLY A 38 -1.49 -2.86 -9.54
CA GLY A 38 -1.66 -4.20 -8.97
C GLY A 38 -0.51 -5.15 -9.31
N GLY A 39 -0.24 -6.12 -8.44
CA GLY A 39 0.69 -7.22 -8.74
C GLY A 39 2.18 -6.85 -8.78
N GLY A 40 2.55 -5.64 -8.37
CA GLY A 40 3.93 -5.14 -8.45
C GLY A 40 4.21 -4.29 -9.69
N ASN A 41 3.16 -3.76 -10.32
CA ASN A 41 3.24 -2.85 -11.47
C ASN A 41 3.29 -1.36 -11.06
N ALA A 42 3.38 -1.05 -9.77
CA ALA A 42 3.67 0.31 -9.34
C ALA A 42 5.08 0.74 -9.84
N PRO A 43 5.36 2.05 -9.95
CA PRO A 43 6.67 2.55 -10.36
C PRO A 43 7.82 1.88 -9.61
N TYR A 44 8.90 1.56 -10.34
CA TYR A 44 10.09 0.87 -9.83
C TYR A 44 9.86 -0.56 -9.29
N GLY A 45 8.70 -1.17 -9.56
CA GLY A 45 8.33 -2.48 -9.02
C GLY A 45 7.89 -2.45 -7.55
N ARG A 46 7.61 -1.26 -7.03
CA ARG A 46 7.21 -1.01 -5.64
C ARG A 46 5.92 -1.76 -5.29
N CYS A 47 5.74 -2.06 -4.01
CA CYS A 47 4.46 -2.53 -3.48
C CYS A 47 3.38 -1.47 -3.73
N GLY A 48 2.25 -1.87 -4.32
CA GLY A 48 1.16 -0.94 -4.62
C GLY A 48 0.59 -0.24 -3.38
N ALA A 49 0.46 -0.96 -2.26
CA ALA A 49 0.01 -0.37 -0.99
C ALA A 49 0.96 0.73 -0.50
N LEU A 50 2.27 0.46 -0.51
CA LEU A 50 3.30 1.45 -0.16
C LEU A 50 3.28 2.64 -1.12
N HIS A 51 3.12 2.40 -2.43
CA HIS A 51 3.07 3.47 -3.42
C HIS A 51 1.89 4.41 -3.17
N ALA A 52 0.70 3.88 -2.90
CA ALA A 52 -0.47 4.68 -2.56
C ALA A 52 -0.26 5.45 -1.24
N ALA A 53 0.35 4.83 -0.22
CA ALA A 53 0.65 5.49 1.04
C ALA A 53 1.56 6.72 0.86
N LEU A 54 2.59 6.62 0.01
CA LEU A 54 3.47 7.76 -0.30
C LEU A 54 2.73 8.89 -1.02
N LEU A 55 1.72 8.58 -1.84
CA LEU A 55 0.94 9.61 -2.52
C LEU A 55 -0.10 10.28 -1.59
N LEU A 56 -0.43 9.64 -0.46
CA LEU A 56 -1.38 10.14 0.54
C LEU A 56 -0.71 10.94 1.67
N THR A 57 0.63 10.99 1.72
CA THR A 57 1.40 11.65 2.77
C THR A 57 2.38 12.66 2.19
N ASP A 58 2.79 13.62 3.02
CA ASP A 58 3.76 14.64 2.63
C ASP A 58 5.12 14.03 2.30
N GLN A 59 5.78 14.59 1.29
CA GLN A 59 7.09 14.13 0.82
C GLN A 59 8.15 14.12 1.92
N ALA A 60 8.03 15.00 2.93
CA ALA A 60 8.92 15.06 4.08
C ALA A 60 8.92 13.76 4.92
N CYS A 61 7.82 12.99 4.90
CA CYS A 61 7.68 11.75 5.66
C CYS A 61 8.04 10.49 4.86
N HIS A 62 8.32 10.61 3.55
CA HIS A 62 8.46 9.44 2.66
C HIS A 62 9.60 8.51 3.07
N GLU A 63 10.75 9.06 3.45
CA GLU A 63 11.91 8.26 3.85
C GLU A 63 11.58 7.42 5.09
N GLU A 64 10.96 8.03 6.11
CA GLU A 64 10.61 7.33 7.33
C GLU A 64 9.49 6.31 7.11
N LEU A 65 8.49 6.65 6.30
CA LEU A 65 7.42 5.74 5.91
C LEU A 65 7.96 4.50 5.19
N ILE A 66 8.87 4.69 4.22
CA ILE A 66 9.55 3.58 3.53
C ILE A 66 10.36 2.74 4.51
N ARG A 67 11.12 3.38 5.42
CA ARG A 67 11.92 2.68 6.42
C ARG A 67 11.05 1.79 7.32
N GLU A 68 9.95 2.31 7.83
CA GLU A 68 9.04 1.55 8.69
C GLU A 68 8.34 0.43 7.92
N PHE A 69 7.88 0.71 6.70
CA PHE A 69 7.27 -0.32 5.85
C PHE A 69 8.25 -1.46 5.59
N THR A 70 9.49 -1.15 5.18
CA THR A 70 10.50 -2.15 4.85
C THR A 70 11.06 -2.89 6.06
N THR A 71 11.01 -2.30 7.27
CA THR A 71 11.37 -3.00 8.51
C THR A 71 10.46 -4.22 8.75
N ALA A 72 9.15 -4.05 8.50
CA ALA A 72 8.16 -5.12 8.63
C ALA A 72 8.11 -6.02 7.37
N ALA A 73 7.90 -5.43 6.19
CA ALA A 73 7.72 -6.16 4.93
C ALA A 73 9.02 -6.68 4.29
N LYS A 74 10.18 -6.35 4.87
CA LYS A 74 11.55 -6.72 4.43
C LYS A 74 12.02 -6.15 3.09
N SER A 75 11.12 -5.64 2.26
CA SER A 75 11.44 -4.92 1.02
C SER A 75 10.35 -3.92 0.68
N GLU A 76 10.67 -2.94 -0.16
CA GLU A 76 9.70 -2.05 -0.79
C GLU A 76 9.14 -2.60 -2.11
N LYS A 77 9.77 -3.63 -2.70
CA LYS A 77 9.41 -4.17 -4.01
C LYS A 77 8.51 -5.39 -3.87
N CYS A 78 7.40 -5.40 -4.62
CA CYS A 78 6.37 -6.43 -4.48
C CYS A 78 6.88 -7.85 -4.77
N LYS A 79 7.75 -8.01 -5.77
CA LYS A 79 8.31 -9.31 -6.14
C LYS A 79 9.29 -9.84 -5.09
N GLU A 80 10.07 -8.96 -4.47
CA GLU A 80 10.99 -9.31 -3.39
C GLU A 80 10.21 -9.73 -2.13
N ILE A 81 9.15 -8.99 -1.78
CA ILE A 81 8.25 -9.33 -0.66
C ILE A 81 7.58 -10.70 -0.85
N LYS A 82 7.13 -11.02 -2.07
CA LYS A 82 6.45 -12.29 -2.36
C LYS A 82 7.42 -13.46 -2.49
N GLY A 83 8.65 -13.20 -2.91
CA GLY A 83 9.67 -14.21 -3.15
C GLY A 83 10.58 -14.49 -1.95
N SER A 84 10.37 -13.82 -0.82
CA SER A 84 11.13 -14.07 0.40
C SER A 84 10.80 -15.44 1.02
N ALA A 85 11.71 -15.95 1.85
CA ALA A 85 11.49 -17.19 2.62
C ALA A 85 10.28 -17.08 3.57
N GLU A 86 10.02 -15.86 4.07
CA GLU A 86 8.85 -15.51 4.86
C GLU A 86 8.07 -14.42 4.11
N PRO A 87 7.12 -14.79 3.22
CA PRO A 87 6.38 -13.81 2.43
C PRO A 87 5.48 -12.95 3.30
N PHE A 88 5.51 -11.63 3.08
CA PHE A 88 4.57 -10.72 3.74
C PHE A 88 3.29 -10.61 2.88
N PRO A 89 2.12 -11.07 3.38
CA PRO A 89 0.90 -11.13 2.56
C PRO A 89 0.46 -9.75 2.05
N CYS A 90 -0.15 -9.69 0.86
CA CYS A 90 -0.63 -8.42 0.32
C CYS A 90 -1.68 -7.73 1.20
N ALA A 91 -2.49 -8.49 1.94
CA ALA A 91 -3.44 -7.93 2.90
C ALA A 91 -2.71 -7.22 4.06
N GLU A 92 -1.61 -7.80 4.56
CA GLU A 92 -0.76 -7.19 5.57
C GLU A 92 -0.02 -5.95 5.03
N CYS A 93 0.43 -5.97 3.77
CA CYS A 93 0.96 -4.77 3.12
C CYS A 93 -0.07 -3.62 3.11
N VAL A 94 -1.34 -3.93 2.85
CA VAL A 94 -2.42 -2.94 2.84
C VAL A 94 -2.68 -2.41 4.24
N ARG A 95 -2.81 -3.29 5.24
CA ARG A 95 -2.99 -2.91 6.64
C ARG A 95 -1.86 -2.00 7.11
N LEU A 96 -0.61 -2.44 6.94
CA LEU A 96 0.59 -1.68 7.34
C LEU A 96 0.68 -0.33 6.63
N ALA A 97 0.47 -0.30 5.31
CA ALA A 97 0.51 0.95 4.56
C ALA A 97 -0.53 1.95 5.07
N ALA A 98 -1.74 1.47 5.39
CA ALA A 98 -2.80 2.33 5.89
C ALA A 98 -2.51 2.85 7.31
N GLU A 99 -2.00 2.00 8.21
CA GLU A 99 -1.54 2.44 9.54
C GLU A 99 -0.46 3.52 9.45
N LEU A 100 0.49 3.38 8.51
CA LEU A 100 1.52 4.39 8.28
C LEU A 100 0.95 5.69 7.71
N VAL A 101 -0.05 5.63 6.83
CA VAL A 101 -0.74 6.86 6.37
C VAL A 101 -1.41 7.56 7.55
N GLU A 102 -2.13 6.85 8.42
CA GLU A 102 -2.73 7.46 9.61
C GLU A 102 -1.70 8.12 10.52
N LYS A 103 -0.52 7.50 10.64
CA LYS A 103 0.61 8.04 11.43
C LYS A 103 1.26 9.28 10.82
N PHE A 104 1.39 9.36 9.48
CA PHE A 104 2.16 10.40 8.80
C PHE A 104 1.31 11.46 8.09
N ARG A 105 -0.02 11.30 8.03
CA ARG A 105 -0.96 12.28 7.47
C ARG A 105 -1.50 13.27 8.51
N SER A 106 -1.13 13.11 9.78
CA SER A 106 -1.58 13.91 10.93
C SER A 106 -0.86 15.23 11.08
#